data_AF-U2T6A5-F1
#
_entry.id   AF-U2T6A5-F1
#
_cell.length_a   1.000
_cell.length_b   1.000
_cell.length_c   1.000
_cell.angle_alpha   90.00
_cell.angle_beta   90.00
_cell.angle_gamma   90.00
#
_symmetry.space_group_name_H-M   'P 1'
#
loop_
_entity.id
_entity.type
_entity.pdbx_description
1 polymer ?
#
loop_
_entity_poly.entity_id
_entity_poly.type
_entity_poly.pdbx_seq_one_letter_code
_entity_poly.pdbx_strand_id
1 'polypeptide(L)'
;TDGDYRLGGLNVTVKEGLAVLSGTSTIAGSTLTQDAALRVAVGQVGLDPVHAVTALTHTPAKALGEDHRFGRLQRGFAADAVVLDHEWHVRTVVADGRILG
;
A
#
# COMPACT_ATOMS: atom_id res chain seq x y z
N THR A 1 -5.63 8.93 10.01
CA THR A 1 -6.01 10.33 10.31
C THR A 1 -5.19 10.79 11.48
N ASP A 2 -5.20 12.08 11.79
CA ASP A 2 -4.54 12.60 12.98
C ASP A 2 -5.30 12.18 14.25
N GLY A 3 -4.56 12.05 15.35
CA GLY A 3 -5.10 11.63 16.64
C GLY A 3 -4.13 10.75 17.43
N ASP A 4 -4.59 10.29 18.59
CA ASP A 4 -3.85 9.38 19.46
C ASP A 4 -4.33 7.94 19.27
N TYR A 5 -3.37 7.03 19.12
CA TYR A 5 -3.57 5.63 18.77
C TYR A 5 -2.76 4.72 19.68
N ARG A 6 -3.18 3.46 19.75
CA ARG A 6 -2.41 2.40 20.39
C ARG A 6 -1.96 1.39 19.35
N LEU A 7 -0.65 1.29 19.12
CA LEU A 7 -0.04 0.34 18.20
C LEU A 7 0.65 -0.77 19.00
N GLY A 8 -0.03 -1.92 19.14
CA GLY A 8 0.38 -2.94 20.09
C GLY A 8 0.37 -2.39 21.53
N GLY A 9 1.54 -2.40 22.19
CA GLY A 9 1.73 -1.82 23.52
C GLY A 9 2.17 -0.35 23.53
N LEU A 10 2.32 0.29 22.36
CA LEU A 10 2.87 1.64 22.24
C LEU A 10 1.76 2.69 22.09
N ASN A 11 1.93 3.83 22.76
CA ASN A 11 1.09 5.02 22.55
C ASN A 11 1.68 5.86 21.42
N VAL A 12 0.90 6.12 20.38
CA VAL A 12 1.33 6.79 19.16
C VAL A 12 0.47 8.03 18.95
N THR A 13 1.10 9.17 18.72
CA THR A 13 0.43 10.41 18.31
C THR A 13 0.68 10.63 16.83
N VAL A 14 -0.39 10.84 16.06
CA VAL A 14 -0.34 11.21 14.65
C VAL A 14 -0.71 12.67 14.52
N LYS A 15 0.21 13.47 13.97
CA LYS A 15 -0.01 14.88 13.67
C LYS A 15 0.47 15.18 12.26
N GLU A 16 -0.39 15.79 11.45
CA GLU A 16 -0.13 16.09 10.04
C GLU A 16 0.32 14.84 9.26
N GLY A 17 -0.27 13.68 9.58
CA GLY A 17 0.10 12.39 9.00
C GLY A 17 1.41 11.76 9.51
N LEU A 18 2.19 12.43 10.36
CA LEU A 18 3.39 11.85 10.96
C LEU A 18 3.06 11.10 12.25
N ALA A 19 3.26 9.78 12.24
CA ALA A 19 3.08 8.91 13.41
C ALA A 19 4.36 8.81 14.25
N VAL A 20 4.32 9.25 15.50
CA VAL A 20 5.44 9.17 16.46
C VAL A 20 5.02 8.56 17.79
N LEU A 21 5.96 7.94 18.51
CA LEU A 21 5.73 7.53 19.89
C LEU A 21 5.42 8.78 20.73
N SER A 22 4.28 8.77 21.43
CA SER A 22 3.76 9.93 22.15
C SER A 22 4.80 10.51 23.12
N GLY A 23 4.99 11.83 23.06
CA GLY A 23 5.99 12.55 23.87
C GLY A 23 7.42 12.49 23.33
N THR A 24 7.64 11.95 22.12
CA THR A 24 8.97 11.86 21.48
C THR A 24 8.92 12.29 20.01
N SER A 25 10.08 12.29 19.35
CA SER A 25 10.21 12.44 17.89
C SER A 25 10.44 11.10 17.16
N THR A 26 10.37 9.98 17.86
CA THR A 26 10.64 8.65 17.29
C THR A 26 9.46 8.20 16.44
N ILE A 27 9.70 7.94 15.15
CA ILE A 27 8.67 7.44 14.23
C ILE A 27 8.17 6.07 14.69
N ALA A 28 6.85 5.91 14.73
CA ALA A 28 6.18 4.70 15.18
C ALA A 28 5.07 4.31 14.19
N GLY A 29 5.47 3.68 13.08
CA GLY A 29 4.58 3.32 11.98
C GLY A 29 4.50 4.39 10.90
N SER A 30 3.52 4.26 10.01
CA SER A 30 3.27 5.19 8.92
C SER A 30 1.77 5.26 8.63
N THR A 31 1.31 6.42 8.18
CA THR A 31 -0.06 6.61 7.66
C THR A 31 -0.13 6.50 6.13
N LEU A 32 0.98 6.17 5.47
CA LEU A 32 1.08 6.09 4.02
C LEU A 32 0.26 4.91 3.48
N THR A 33 -0.63 5.19 2.54
CA THR A 33 -1.38 4.17 1.80
C THR A 33 -0.57 3.67 0.59
N GLN A 34 -0.87 2.47 0.10
CA GLN A 34 -0.12 1.87 -1.02
C GLN A 34 -0.27 2.68 -2.32
N ASP A 35 -1.42 3.27 -2.59
CA ASP A 35 -1.63 4.15 -3.74
C ASP A 35 -0.83 5.46 -3.63
N ALA A 36 -0.72 6.03 -2.43
CA ALA A 36 0.11 7.20 -2.19
C ALA A 36 1.60 6.85 -2.33
N ALA A 37 2.03 5.68 -1.84
CA ALA A 37 3.38 5.18 -2.04
C ALA A 37 3.71 5.00 -3.53
N LEU A 38 2.77 4.46 -4.32
CA LEU A 38 2.92 4.33 -5.77
C LEU A 38 3.09 5.68 -6.46
N ARG A 39 2.24 6.67 -6.13
CA ARG A 39 2.35 8.04 -6.65
C ARG A 39 3.70 8.68 -6.34
N VAL A 40 4.20 8.51 -5.11
CA VAL A 40 5.53 9.02 -4.72
C VAL A 40 6.64 8.30 -5.50
N ALA A 41 6.60 6.97 -5.58
CA ALA A 41 7.61 6.17 -6.26
C ALA A 41 7.72 6.54 -7.74
N VAL A 42 6.60 6.64 -8.45
CA VAL A 42 6.60 6.97 -9.88
C VAL A 42 6.81 8.46 -10.12
N GLY A 43 6.06 9.33 -9.43
CA GLY A 43 6.02 10.76 -9.73
C GLY A 43 7.16 11.59 -9.13
N GLN A 44 7.62 11.24 -7.92
CA GLN A 44 8.65 12.01 -7.22
C GLN A 44 10.03 11.35 -7.30
N VAL A 45 10.09 10.02 -7.14
CA VAL A 45 11.35 9.27 -7.21
C VAL A 45 11.73 8.94 -8.65
N GLY A 46 10.75 8.90 -9.58
CA GLY A 46 11.00 8.57 -10.98
C GLY A 46 11.23 7.08 -11.23
N LEU A 47 10.73 6.21 -10.35
CA LEU A 47 10.85 4.77 -10.52
C LEU A 47 10.00 4.31 -11.70
N ASP A 48 10.54 3.36 -12.47
CA ASP A 48 9.79 2.69 -13.53
C ASP A 48 8.46 2.11 -12.97
N PRO A 49 7.31 2.39 -13.61
CA PRO A 49 6.02 1.92 -13.11
C PRO A 49 5.89 0.41 -12.98
N VAL A 50 6.54 -0.37 -13.86
CA VAL A 50 6.50 -1.84 -13.78
C VAL A 50 7.23 -2.30 -12.53
N HIS A 51 8.40 -1.71 -12.23
CA HIS A 51 9.11 -1.99 -10.98
C HIS A 51 8.30 -1.58 -9.74
N ALA A 52 7.68 -0.40 -9.77
CA ALA A 52 6.87 0.08 -8.65
C ALA A 52 5.67 -0.86 -8.39
N VAL A 53 4.91 -1.22 -9.42
CA VAL A 53 3.76 -2.15 -9.29
C VAL A 53 4.23 -3.54 -8.87
N THR A 54 5.34 -4.04 -9.39
CA THR A 54 5.92 -5.33 -9.01
C THR A 54 6.31 -5.35 -7.53
N ALA A 55 6.85 -4.24 -7.00
CA ALA A 55 7.19 -4.11 -5.60
C ALA A 55 5.96 -4.17 -4.67
N LEU A 56 4.80 -3.65 -5.12
CA LEU A 56 3.56 -3.66 -4.34
C LEU A 56 2.73 -4.95 -4.48
N THR A 57 3.00 -5.78 -5.50
CA THR A 57 2.14 -6.92 -5.86
C THR A 57 2.90 -8.26 -5.83
N HIS A 58 3.65 -8.60 -6.88
CA HIS A 58 4.33 -9.89 -7.00
C HIS A 58 5.42 -10.09 -5.93
N THR A 59 6.15 -9.03 -5.57
CA THR A 59 7.24 -9.12 -4.59
C THR A 59 6.77 -9.58 -3.20
N PRO A 60 5.76 -8.96 -2.57
CA PRO A 60 5.24 -9.45 -1.29
C PRO A 60 4.58 -10.83 -1.41
N ALA A 61 3.86 -11.12 -2.51
CA ALA A 61 3.32 -12.46 -2.73
C ALA A 61 4.42 -13.52 -2.73
N LYS A 62 5.53 -13.26 -3.43
CA LYS A 62 6.70 -14.16 -3.48
C LYS A 62 7.39 -14.28 -2.13
N ALA A 63 7.57 -13.17 -1.41
CA ALA A 63 8.17 -13.16 -0.08
C ALA A 63 7.38 -14.03 0.92
N LEU A 64 6.06 -14.13 0.73
CA LEU A 64 5.16 -14.95 1.55
C LEU A 64 4.96 -16.39 1.00
N GLY A 65 5.53 -16.75 -0.16
CA GLY A 65 5.30 -18.05 -0.80
C GLY A 65 3.94 -18.20 -1.49
N GLU A 66 3.23 -17.10 -1.70
CA GLU A 66 1.87 -17.03 -2.23
C GLU A 66 1.82 -16.55 -3.70
N ASP A 67 2.96 -16.46 -4.38
CA ASP A 67 3.07 -16.03 -5.78
C ASP A 67 2.56 -17.05 -6.81
N HIS A 68 2.09 -18.20 -6.34
CA HIS A 68 1.32 -19.15 -7.14
C HIS A 68 -0.17 -18.80 -7.22
N ARG A 69 -0.64 -17.85 -6.39
CA ARG A 69 -2.05 -17.41 -6.31
C ARG A 69 -2.23 -15.90 -6.42
N PHE A 70 -1.27 -15.10 -5.95
CA PHE A 70 -1.40 -13.64 -5.87
C PHE A 70 -0.30 -12.88 -6.61
N GLY A 71 -0.53 -11.58 -6.80
CA GLY A 71 0.47 -10.63 -7.30
C GLY A 71 0.67 -10.64 -8.82
N ARG A 72 -0.18 -11.35 -9.59
CA ARG A 72 -0.14 -11.36 -11.05
C ARG A 72 -1.55 -11.34 -11.64
N LEU A 73 -1.74 -10.58 -12.72
CA LEU A 73 -2.93 -10.64 -13.56
C LEU A 73 -2.76 -11.75 -14.61
N GLN A 74 -3.02 -12.99 -14.22
CA GLN A 74 -2.85 -14.17 -15.06
C GLN A 74 -3.96 -15.20 -14.76
N ARG A 75 -4.34 -16.01 -15.76
CA ARG A 75 -5.28 -17.13 -15.55
C ARG A 75 -4.77 -18.05 -14.44
N GLY A 76 -5.66 -18.45 -13.54
CA GLY A 76 -5.36 -19.32 -12.39
C GLY A 76 -4.96 -18.57 -11.12
N PHE A 77 -4.79 -17.25 -11.17
CA PHE A 77 -4.54 -16.40 -10.00
C PHE A 77 -5.85 -15.86 -9.44
N ALA A 78 -5.80 -15.35 -8.20
CA ALA A 78 -6.90 -14.63 -7.59
C ALA A 78 -7.31 -13.45 -8.49
N ALA A 79 -8.62 -13.22 -8.61
CA ALA A 79 -9.18 -12.12 -9.39
C ALA A 79 -9.13 -10.80 -8.60
N ASP A 80 -7.93 -10.46 -8.12
CA ASP A 80 -7.62 -9.24 -7.38
C ASP A 80 -6.97 -8.23 -8.32
N ALA A 81 -7.56 -7.03 -8.41
CA ALA A 81 -7.05 -5.97 -9.28
C ALA A 81 -7.38 -4.59 -8.70
N VAL A 82 -6.50 -3.63 -8.98
CA VAL A 82 -6.78 -2.21 -8.71
C VAL A 82 -6.66 -1.46 -10.03
N VAL A 83 -7.76 -0.82 -10.44
CA VAL A 83 -7.79 0.05 -11.62
C VAL A 83 -7.39 1.44 -11.17
N LEU A 84 -6.33 1.97 -11.78
CA LEU A 84 -5.78 3.29 -11.52
C LEU A 84 -6.03 4.19 -12.73
N ASP A 85 -6.14 5.50 -12.51
CA ASP A 85 -6.07 6.47 -13.60
C ASP A 85 -4.63 6.87 -13.96
N HIS A 86 -4.49 7.81 -14.87
CA HIS A 86 -3.21 8.31 -15.37
C HIS A 86 -2.37 9.06 -14.31
N GLU A 87 -2.99 9.47 -13.20
CA GLU A 87 -2.33 10.11 -12.05
C GLU A 87 -2.08 9.09 -10.91
N TRP A 88 -2.34 7.81 -11.16
CA TRP A 88 -2.23 6.71 -10.19
C TRP A 88 -3.19 6.83 -9.00
N HIS A 89 -4.35 7.45 -9.20
CA HIS A 89 -5.45 7.41 -8.23
C HIS A 89 -6.33 6.18 -8.45
N VAL A 90 -6.77 5.56 -7.35
CA VAL A 90 -7.66 4.40 -7.37
C VAL A 90 -9.03 4.78 -7.91
N ARG A 91 -9.47 4.06 -8.95
CA ARG A 91 -10.80 4.18 -9.55
C ARG A 91 -11.70 3.01 -9.19
N THR A 92 -11.14 1.81 -9.10
CA THR A 92 -11.88 0.60 -8.79
C THR A 92 -10.98 -0.39 -8.10
N VAL A 93 -11.49 -1.06 -7.06
CA VAL A 93 -10.83 -2.20 -6.43
C VAL A 93 -11.68 -3.43 -6.72
N VAL A 94 -11.04 -4.50 -7.17
CA VAL A 94 -11.63 -5.82 -7.35
C VAL A 94 -10.91 -6.76 -6.40
N ALA A 95 -11.66 -7.49 -5.59
CA ALA A 95 -11.14 -8.54 -4.71
C ALA A 95 -11.96 -9.82 -4.90
N ASP A 96 -11.27 -10.93 -5.16
CA ASP A 96 -11.84 -12.24 -5.45
C ASP A 96 -12.97 -12.17 -6.51
N GLY A 97 -12.73 -11.37 -7.56
CA GLY A 97 -13.66 -11.16 -8.67
C GLY A 97 -14.85 -10.24 -8.37
N ARG A 98 -14.91 -9.62 -7.19
CA ARG A 98 -15.98 -8.69 -6.80
C ARG A 98 -15.46 -7.26 -6.77
N ILE A 99 -16.21 -6.34 -7.37
CA ILE A 99 -15.95 -4.90 -7.25
C ILE A 99 -16.27 -4.45 -5.83
N LEU A 100 -15.32 -3.81 -5.17
CA LEU A 100 -15.48 -3.18 -3.86
C LEU A 100 -15.88 -1.72 -4.06
N GLY A 101 -16.86 -1.25 -3.28
CA GLY A 101 -17.39 0.12 -3.28
C GLY A 101 -16.88 0.94 -2.10
#